data_AF-A0A7R9FCJ2-F1
#
_entry.id   AF-A0A7R9FCJ2-F1
#
_cell.length_a   1.000
_cell.length_b   1.000
_cell.length_c   1.000
_cell.angle_alpha   90.00
_cell.angle_beta   90.00
_cell.angle_gamma   90.00
#
_symmetry.space_group_name_H-M   'P 1'
#
loop_
_entity.id
_entity.type
_entity.pdbx_description
1 polymer ?
#
loop_
_entity_poly.entity_id
_entity_poly.type
_entity_poly.pdbx_seq_one_letter_code
_entity_poly.pdbx_strand_id
1 'polypeptide(L)'
;MAQESWEEERFHWQSVVAALTRHLGLTPLFSVYVYYDRINTSTTAITIDQPSLVLARSMLVEPNTYTLQLDTYKNWVKDVALELSKFQNCTVPRSRIVADVTDLVSFEIELA
;
A
#
# COMPACT_ATOMS: atom_id res chain seq x y z
N MET A 1 0.74 4.97 10.41
CA MET A 1 1.62 5.52 11.45
C MET A 1 1.98 4.41 12.40
N ALA A 2 3.24 3.98 12.43
CA ALA A 2 3.66 2.98 13.40
C ALA A 2 3.45 3.56 14.80
N GLN A 3 2.74 2.85 15.68
CA GLN A 3 2.61 3.24 17.08
C GLN A 3 4.00 3.23 17.75
N GLU A 4 4.20 4.01 18.81
CA GLU A 4 5.49 3.98 19.53
C GLU A 4 5.82 2.60 20.13
N SER A 5 4.80 1.79 20.35
CA SER A 5 4.90 0.38 20.77
C SER A 5 4.91 -0.61 19.61
N TRP A 6 5.19 -0.16 18.38
CA TRP A 6 5.28 -1.07 17.24
C TRP A 6 6.56 -1.90 17.34
N GLU A 7 6.39 -3.22 17.39
CA GLU A 7 7.47 -4.19 17.41
C GLU A 7 7.49 -4.92 16.07
N GLU A 8 8.53 -4.70 15.27
CA GLU A 8 8.68 -5.31 13.95
C GLU A 8 8.65 -6.85 14.01
N GLU A 9 9.29 -7.43 15.03
CA GLU A 9 9.34 -8.88 15.25
C GLU A 9 7.96 -9.53 15.44
N ARG A 10 6.98 -8.75 15.87
CA ARG A 10 5.59 -9.20 16.05
C ARG A 10 4.71 -8.97 14.82
N PHE A 11 5.21 -8.27 13.82
CA PHE A 11 4.45 -7.92 12.63
C PHE A 11 4.60 -8.98 11.54
N HIS A 12 3.59 -9.83 11.40
CA HIS A 12 3.53 -10.84 10.34
C HIS A 12 2.79 -10.30 9.12
N TRP A 13 3.50 -9.60 8.24
CA TRP A 13 2.92 -8.97 7.05
C TRP A 13 2.15 -9.96 6.17
N GLN A 14 2.57 -11.23 6.07
CA GLN A 14 1.89 -12.25 5.28
C GLN A 14 0.46 -12.49 5.77
N SER A 15 0.26 -12.48 7.09
CA SER A 15 -1.07 -12.67 7.69
C SER A 15 -1.96 -11.46 7.40
N VAL A 16 -1.40 -10.26 7.44
CA VAL A 16 -2.11 -9.02 7.11
C VAL A 16 -2.50 -9.00 5.64
N VAL A 17 -1.58 -9.29 4.73
CA VAL A 17 -1.86 -9.34 3.28
C VAL A 17 -2.91 -10.40 2.97
N ALA A 18 -2.78 -11.61 3.53
CA ALA A 18 -3.77 -12.66 3.34
C ALA A 18 -5.16 -12.25 3.84
N ALA A 19 -5.25 -11.57 4.99
CA ALA A 19 -6.51 -11.07 5.52
C ALA A 19 -7.11 -9.96 4.64
N LEU A 20 -6.29 -9.00 4.19
CA LEU A 20 -6.71 -7.92 3.29
C LEU A 20 -7.24 -8.47 1.96
N THR A 21 -6.54 -9.43 1.36
CA THR A 21 -6.98 -10.06 0.11
C THR A 21 -8.25 -10.86 0.31
N ARG A 22 -8.33 -11.68 1.36
CA ARG A 22 -9.48 -12.55 1.61
C ARG A 22 -10.75 -11.79 1.96
N HIS A 23 -10.64 -10.73 2.76
CA HIS A 23 -11.81 -10.04 3.32
C HIS A 23 -12.18 -8.76 2.59
N LEU A 24 -11.21 -8.07 1.99
CA LEU A 24 -11.43 -6.78 1.33
C LEU A 24 -11.10 -6.81 -0.17
N GLY A 25 -10.56 -7.91 -0.69
CA GLY A 25 -10.11 -7.99 -2.08
C GLY A 25 -8.91 -7.09 -2.40
N LEU A 26 -8.20 -6.60 -1.38
CA LEU A 26 -7.06 -5.70 -1.55
C LEU A 26 -5.76 -6.49 -1.73
N THR A 27 -4.90 -6.04 -2.65
CA THR A 27 -3.64 -6.70 -3.03
C THR A 27 -2.45 -5.74 -2.97
N PRO A 28 -2.05 -5.30 -1.75
CA PRO A 28 -1.10 -4.19 -1.57
C PRO A 28 0.36 -4.54 -1.93
N LEU A 29 0.76 -5.82 -1.86
CA LEU A 29 2.14 -6.25 -2.15
C LEU A 29 2.25 -7.10 -3.41
N PHE A 30 1.32 -8.03 -3.59
CA PHE A 30 1.15 -8.84 -4.79
C PHE A 30 -0.29 -9.33 -4.86
N SER A 31 -0.74 -9.67 -6.06
CA SER A 31 -2.05 -10.25 -6.29
C SER A 31 -1.96 -11.76 -6.25
N VAL A 32 -2.90 -12.41 -5.57
CA VAL A 32 -3.08 -13.87 -5.61
C VAL A 32 -4.51 -14.17 -6.02
N TYR A 33 -4.68 -14.92 -7.10
CA TYR A 33 -6.00 -15.29 -7.61
C TYR A 33 -6.00 -16.66 -8.27
N VAL A 34 -7.16 -17.29 -8.35
CA VAL A 34 -7.35 -18.57 -9.04
C VAL A 34 -7.98 -18.29 -10.40
N TYR A 35 -7.31 -18.73 -11.46
CA TYR A 35 -7.79 -18.56 -12.84
C TYR A 35 -7.44 -19.78 -13.68
N TYR A 36 -7.93 -19.82 -14.93
CA TYR A 36 -7.55 -20.86 -15.88
C TYR A 36 -6.05 -20.90 -16.08
N ASP A 37 -5.49 -22.10 -16.08
CA ASP A 37 -4.09 -22.31 -16.43
C ASP A 37 -3.88 -21.90 -17.89
N ARG A 38 -2.86 -21.06 -18.13
CA ARG A 38 -2.51 -20.55 -19.46
C ARG A 38 -2.02 -21.64 -20.41
N ILE A 39 -1.52 -22.76 -19.89
CA ILE A 39 -1.05 -23.91 -20.65
C ILE A 39 -2.21 -24.89 -20.92
N ASN A 40 -3.07 -25.12 -19.93
CA ASN A 40 -4.22 -26.01 -20.04
C ASN A 40 -5.49 -25.36 -19.46
N THR A 41 -6.32 -24.82 -20.34
CA THR A 41 -7.56 -24.13 -19.96
C THR A 41 -8.63 -25.04 -19.35
N SER A 42 -8.43 -26.37 -19.37
CA SER A 42 -9.30 -27.33 -18.66
C SER A 42 -9.04 -27.39 -17.16
N THR A 43 -7.96 -26.75 -16.68
CA THR A 43 -7.58 -26.71 -15.27
C THR A 43 -7.43 -25.27 -14.78
N THR A 44 -7.49 -25.08 -13.46
CA THR A 44 -7.23 -23.81 -12.81
C THR A 44 -5.90 -23.84 -12.07
N ALA A 45 -5.22 -22.70 -12.00
CA ALA A 45 -3.98 -22.53 -11.25
C ALA A 45 -4.07 -21.32 -10.32
N ILE A 46 -3.31 -21.38 -9.21
CA ILE A 46 -3.04 -20.20 -8.39
C ILE A 46 -2.04 -19.34 -9.16
N THR A 47 -2.42 -18.11 -9.45
CA THR A 47 -1.57 -17.12 -10.12
C THR A 47 -1.13 -16.07 -9.11
N ILE A 48 0.16 -15.74 -9.16
CA ILE A 48 0.76 -14.62 -8.42
C ILE A 48 1.14 -13.57 -9.45
N ASP A 49 0.74 -12.33 -9.22
CA ASP A 49 0.97 -11.22 -10.15
C ASP A 49 1.31 -9.93 -9.37
N GLN A 50 1.70 -8.89 -10.09
CA GLN A 50 1.99 -7.57 -9.54
C GLN A 50 0.82 -7.01 -8.69
N PRO A 51 1.08 -6.16 -7.69
CA PRO A 51 0.04 -5.54 -6.88
C PRO A 51 -0.81 -4.55 -7.67
N SER A 52 -1.93 -4.16 -7.06
CA SER A 52 -2.64 -2.95 -7.49
C SER A 52 -2.02 -1.73 -6.83
N LEU A 53 -1.75 -0.70 -7.63
CA LEU A 53 -1.19 0.58 -7.19
C LEU A 53 -2.28 1.65 -7.22
N VAL A 54 -2.25 2.59 -6.27
CA VAL A 54 -3.21 3.71 -6.24
C VAL A 54 -2.94 4.66 -7.41
N LEU A 55 -1.66 4.93 -7.67
CA LEU A 55 -1.22 5.67 -8.85
C LEU A 55 -0.88 4.71 -9.99
N ALA A 56 -1.00 5.20 -11.22
CA ALA A 56 -0.54 4.44 -12.38
C ALA A 56 0.97 4.19 -12.26
N ARG A 57 1.42 2.99 -12.64
CA ARG A 57 2.85 2.60 -12.58
C ARG A 57 3.78 3.63 -13.23
N SER A 58 3.39 4.22 -14.35
CA SER A 58 4.18 5.26 -15.03
C SER A 58 4.44 6.50 -14.15
N MET A 59 3.49 6.85 -13.28
CA MET A 59 3.63 7.98 -12.35
C MET A 59 4.61 7.69 -11.21
N LEU A 60 4.76 6.41 -10.84
CA LEU A 60 5.70 5.97 -9.80
C LEU A 60 7.11 5.74 -10.37
N VAL A 61 7.22 5.23 -11.59
CA VAL A 61 8.51 4.98 -12.27
C VAL A 61 9.16 6.27 -12.78
N GLU A 62 8.37 7.29 -13.12
CA GLU A 62 8.85 8.60 -13.59
C GLU A 62 8.50 9.74 -12.62
N PRO A 63 8.97 9.72 -11.36
CA PRO A 63 8.50 10.64 -10.33
C PRO A 63 8.81 12.11 -10.65
N ASN A 64 9.88 12.37 -11.40
CA ASN A 64 10.28 13.72 -11.82
C ASN A 64 9.32 14.33 -12.86
N THR A 65 8.63 13.48 -13.64
CA THR A 65 7.64 13.92 -14.63
C THR A 65 6.28 14.21 -13.97
N TYR A 66 5.94 13.44 -12.93
CA TYR A 66 4.62 13.46 -12.28
C TYR A 66 4.65 14.02 -10.84
N THR A 67 5.46 15.04 -10.61
CA THR A 67 5.65 15.64 -9.28
C THR A 67 4.34 16.12 -8.66
N LEU A 68 3.47 16.78 -9.45
CA LEU A 68 2.18 17.28 -8.98
C LEU A 68 1.26 16.14 -8.49
N GLN A 69 1.22 15.02 -9.22
CA GLN A 69 0.38 13.87 -8.88
C GLN A 69 0.90 13.19 -7.62
N LEU A 70 2.22 13.01 -7.51
CA LEU A 70 2.86 12.47 -6.30
C LEU A 70 2.63 13.37 -5.09
N ASP A 71 2.77 14.68 -5.23
CA ASP A 71 2.54 15.63 -4.14
C ASP A 71 1.07 15.66 -3.72
N THR A 72 0.15 15.57 -4.69
CA THR A 72 -1.29 15.46 -4.41
C THR A 72 -1.60 14.16 -3.68
N TYR A 73 -1.01 13.04 -4.09
CA TYR A 73 -1.17 11.75 -3.43
C TYR A 73 -0.65 11.79 -1.98
N LYS A 74 0.58 12.30 -1.77
CA LYS A 74 1.14 12.52 -0.42
C LYS A 74 0.23 13.39 0.44
N ASN A 75 -0.29 14.48 -0.12
CA ASN A 75 -1.20 15.37 0.60
C ASN A 75 -2.50 14.66 0.99
N TRP A 76 -3.08 13.87 0.09
CA TRP A 76 -4.28 13.08 0.37
C TRP A 76 -4.05 12.07 1.51
N VAL A 77 -2.97 11.28 1.47
CA VAL A 77 -2.65 10.31 2.53
C VAL A 77 -2.45 11.02 3.87
N LYS A 78 -1.73 12.15 3.87
CA LYS A 78 -1.50 12.99 5.06
C LYS A 78 -2.81 13.52 5.65
N ASP A 79 -3.72 14.02 4.81
CA ASP A 79 -4.99 14.58 5.27
C ASP A 79 -5.91 13.50 5.84
N VAL A 80 -5.95 12.32 5.22
CA VAL A 80 -6.65 11.14 5.78
C VAL A 80 -6.06 10.74 7.13
N ALA A 81 -4.73 10.70 7.26
CA ALA A 81 -4.07 10.38 8.53
C ALA A 81 -4.40 11.38 9.64
N LEU A 82 -4.47 12.68 9.31
CA LEU A 82 -4.87 13.73 10.26
C LEU A 82 -6.33 13.61 10.71
N GLU A 83 -7.24 13.27 9.81
CA GLU A 83 -8.65 13.05 10.18
C GLU A 83 -8.82 11.79 11.04
N LEU A 84 -8.08 10.71 10.73
CA LEU A 84 -8.08 9.50 11.54
C LEU A 84 -7.50 9.74 12.94
N SER A 85 -6.45 10.55 13.07
CA SER A 85 -5.87 10.85 14.38
C SER A 85 -6.83 11.65 15.26
N LYS A 86 -7.53 12.65 14.67
CA LYS A 86 -8.60 13.39 15.35
C LYS A 86 -9.72 12.46 15.83
N PHE A 87 -10.17 11.55 14.96
CA PHE A 87 -11.24 10.61 15.28
C PHE A 87 -10.86 9.65 16.42
N GLN A 88 -9.62 9.18 16.45
CA GLN A 88 -9.11 8.30 17.52
C GLN A 88 -8.73 9.05 18.81
N ASN A 89 -8.90 10.37 18.85
CA ASN A 89 -8.44 11.24 19.93
C ASN A 89 -6.94 11.04 20.26
N CYS A 90 -6.14 10.73 19.23
CA CYS A 90 -4.70 10.57 19.36
C CYS A 90 -4.00 11.78 18.73
N THR A 91 -3.01 12.31 19.44
CA THR A 91 -2.21 13.43 18.92
C THR A 91 -0.92 12.86 18.37
N VAL A 92 -0.75 12.94 17.04
CA VAL A 92 0.50 12.56 16.38
C VAL A 92 1.15 13.81 15.80
N PRO A 93 2.46 14.06 16.06
CA PRO A 93 3.15 15.21 15.51
C PRO A 93 3.04 15.24 13.98
N ARG A 94 2.67 16.42 13.43
CA ARG A 94 2.52 16.59 11.98
C ARG A 94 3.80 16.25 11.21
N SER A 95 4.97 16.52 11.78
CA SER A 95 6.27 16.15 11.21
C SER A 95 6.42 14.64 11.04
N ARG A 96 5.92 13.85 11.99
CA ARG A 96 5.92 12.38 11.91
C ARG A 96 4.97 11.88 10.82
N ILE A 97 3.78 12.48 10.68
CA ILE A 97 2.86 12.15 9.58
C ILE A 97 3.53 12.38 8.22
N VAL A 98 4.21 13.51 8.06
CA VAL A 98 4.89 13.84 6.80
C VAL A 98 6.02 12.86 6.50
N ALA A 99 6.78 12.44 7.50
CA ALA A 99 7.82 11.42 7.35
C ALA A 99 7.22 10.06 6.95
N ASP A 100 6.24 9.55 7.72
CA ASP A 100 5.56 8.27 7.44
C ASP A 100 4.95 8.23 6.03
N VAL A 101 4.35 9.34 5.57
CA VAL A 101 3.78 9.45 4.22
C VAL A 101 4.87 9.44 3.16
N THR A 102 6.01 10.07 3.43
CA THR A 102 7.14 10.07 2.49
C THR A 102 7.75 8.68 2.36
N ASP A 103 7.88 7.96 3.47
CA ASP A 103 8.40 6.59 3.49
C ASP A 103 7.43 5.64 2.77
N LEU A 104 6.12 5.78 2.99
CA LEU A 104 5.08 5.01 2.30
C LEU A 104 5.14 5.21 0.77
N VAL A 105 5.22 6.46 0.31
CA VAL A 105 5.27 6.73 -1.13
C VAL A 105 6.61 6.28 -1.73
N SER A 106 7.71 6.39 -0.99
CA SER A 106 9.01 5.85 -1.43
C SER A 106 8.95 4.33 -1.60
N PHE A 107 8.31 3.62 -0.66
CA PHE A 107 8.08 2.19 -0.76
C PHE A 107 7.22 1.82 -1.98
N GLU A 108 6.14 2.57 -2.27
CA GLU A 108 5.33 2.34 -3.47
C GLU A 108 6.12 2.58 -4.77
N ILE A 109 7.06 3.54 -4.77
CA ILE A 109 7.96 3.77 -5.91
C ILE A 109 8.92 2.59 -6.11
N GLU A 110 9.49 2.03 -5.03
CA GLU A 110 10.36 0.86 -5.11
C GLU A 110 9.61 -0.41 -5.53
N LEU A 111 8.32 -0.51 -5.19
CA LEU A 111 7.45 -1.63 -5.55
C LEU A 111 7.05 -1.61 -7.04
N ALA A 112 7.06 -0.44 -7.69
CA ALA A 112 6.57 -0.22 -9.05
C ALA A 112 7.56 -0.63 -10.16
#